data_AF-L0PDR8-F1
#
_entry.id   AF-L0PDR8-F1
#
_cell.length_a   1.000
_cell.length_b   1.000
_cell.length_c   1.000
_cell.angle_alpha   90.00
_cell.angle_beta   90.00
_cell.angle_gamma   90.00
#
_symmetry.space_group_name_H-M   'P 1'
#
loop_
_entity.id
_entity.type
_entity.pdbx_description
1 polymer ?
#
loop_
_entity_poly.entity_id
_entity_poly.type
_entity_poly.pdbx_seq_one_letter_code
_entity_poly.pdbx_strand_id
1 'polypeptide(L)'
;MKIILDEKTQLELQYRNFLGKLSTIKQGLEEKLKADSESLASNKKIIDQLKDENQELLKQISCLKEELFNVNNDCYEKSKEIIFLNERIEKLEQEWANEKDILYKQQYASIKDVEKYKKLSEDWKEIALEERMSKNDFKERLEELKEKVKDLENLLKQKHILNTELEKENTQNRQIIDEYEKKINEVIENHQNDIKQVTGELESQIGIFKDKNLELENYINKLVLEKEENEEKIKRLLLFEKEIKEKNLLIGKLKHEAVILNEHLVKTLKLLRKDNSEESIDKKLVTNLILSFITLPKNDTKRYEVLQLMSAFLHWTDEEKEHAGLIKSKNMSSENILSSFNFPLSPLSHDFFKL
;
A
#
# COMPACT_ATOMS: atom_id res chain seq x y z
N MET A 1 4.24 -94.37 228.34
CA MET A 1 4.22 -95.31 227.20
C MET A 1 3.14 -95.00 226.17
N LYS A 2 1.83 -94.87 226.50
CA LYS A 2 0.79 -94.62 225.47
C LYS A 2 1.00 -93.35 224.61
N ILE A 3 1.22 -92.20 225.25
CA ILE A 3 1.31 -90.87 224.57
C ILE A 3 2.30 -90.84 223.40
N ILE A 4 3.49 -91.44 223.58
CA ILE A 4 4.58 -91.46 222.57
C ILE A 4 4.19 -92.21 221.28
N LEU A 5 3.22 -93.13 221.36
CA LEU A 5 2.75 -93.88 220.18
C LEU A 5 1.75 -93.06 219.36
N ASP A 6 0.88 -92.30 220.02
CA ASP A 6 -0.10 -91.44 219.34
C ASP A 6 0.61 -90.26 218.65
N GLU A 7 1.57 -89.60 219.32
CA GLU A 7 2.37 -88.53 218.71
C GLU A 7 3.18 -89.04 217.50
N LYS A 8 3.77 -90.24 217.60
CA LYS A 8 4.50 -90.85 216.48
C LYS A 8 3.58 -91.15 215.29
N THR A 9 2.42 -91.79 215.52
CA THR A 9 1.49 -92.09 214.42
C THR A 9 0.92 -90.81 213.81
N GLN A 10 0.68 -89.76 214.60
CA GLN A 10 0.21 -88.45 214.12
C GLN A 10 1.28 -87.73 213.29
N LEU A 11 2.56 -87.79 213.69
CA LEU A 11 3.68 -87.29 212.89
C LEU A 11 3.88 -88.09 211.60
N GLU A 12 3.75 -89.42 211.62
CA GLU A 12 3.78 -90.25 210.41
C GLU A 12 2.61 -89.91 209.46
N LEU A 13 1.41 -89.65 210.00
CA LEU A 13 0.25 -89.21 209.23
C LEU A 13 0.45 -87.81 208.63
N GLN A 14 1.04 -86.87 209.37
CA GLN A 14 1.40 -85.55 208.83
C GLN A 14 2.49 -85.67 207.77
N TYR A 15 3.58 -86.42 208.02
CA TYR A 15 4.65 -86.62 207.05
C TYR A 15 4.12 -87.28 205.77
N ARG A 16 3.24 -88.28 205.87
CA ARG A 16 2.60 -88.93 204.72
C ARG A 16 1.63 -88.00 203.98
N ASN A 17 0.92 -87.11 204.69
CA ASN A 17 0.11 -86.05 204.06
C ASN A 17 0.97 -84.98 203.37
N PHE A 18 2.10 -84.59 203.96
CA PHE A 18 3.04 -83.67 203.33
C PHE A 18 3.73 -84.32 202.13
N LEU A 19 4.10 -85.60 202.20
CA LEU A 19 4.61 -86.36 201.05
C LEU A 19 3.55 -86.48 199.95
N GLY A 20 2.29 -86.72 200.31
CA GLY A 20 1.15 -86.72 199.39
C GLY A 20 0.95 -85.36 198.71
N LYS A 21 0.94 -84.25 199.47
CA LYS A 21 0.86 -82.88 198.95
C LYS A 21 2.08 -82.52 198.11
N LEU A 22 3.28 -82.93 198.50
CA LEU A 22 4.50 -82.73 197.73
C LEU A 22 4.43 -83.53 196.42
N SER A 23 3.87 -84.74 196.44
CA SER A 23 3.65 -85.55 195.24
C SER A 23 2.59 -84.97 194.32
N THR A 24 1.47 -84.43 194.82
CA THR A 24 0.46 -83.80 193.96
C THR A 24 0.88 -82.42 193.46
N ILE A 25 1.65 -81.65 194.25
CA ILE A 25 2.29 -80.41 193.77
C ILE A 25 3.36 -80.75 192.73
N LYS A 26 4.23 -81.73 192.98
CA LYS A 26 5.24 -82.18 192.02
C LYS A 26 4.59 -82.66 190.73
N GLN A 27 3.63 -83.58 190.81
CA GLN A 27 2.94 -84.13 189.64
C GLN A 27 2.16 -83.03 188.90
N GLY A 28 1.42 -82.17 189.59
CA GLY A 28 0.71 -81.05 188.97
C GLY A 28 1.64 -79.99 188.36
N LEU A 29 2.86 -79.85 188.88
CA LEU A 29 3.89 -78.97 188.31
C LEU A 29 4.63 -79.64 187.13
N GLU A 30 4.86 -80.95 187.17
CA GLU A 30 5.39 -81.74 186.05
C GLU A 30 4.38 -81.82 184.90
N GLU A 31 3.09 -82.01 185.19
CA GLU A 31 1.99 -81.98 184.20
C GLU A 31 1.81 -80.57 183.62
N LYS A 32 1.91 -79.51 184.43
CA LYS A 32 1.91 -78.13 183.91
C LYS A 32 3.16 -77.81 183.10
N LEU A 33 4.36 -78.09 183.59
CA LEU A 33 5.61 -77.90 182.82
C LEU A 33 5.59 -78.69 181.51
N LYS A 34 4.97 -79.87 181.50
CA LYS A 34 4.75 -80.65 180.28
C LYS A 34 3.78 -79.95 179.34
N ALA A 35 2.58 -79.56 179.80
CA ALA A 35 1.59 -78.83 178.99
C ALA A 35 2.10 -77.47 178.49
N ASP A 36 2.87 -76.74 179.31
CA ASP A 36 3.54 -75.49 178.95
C ASP A 36 4.66 -75.77 177.92
N SER A 37 5.41 -76.87 178.04
CA SER A 37 6.41 -77.26 177.04
C SER A 37 5.79 -77.71 175.72
N GLU A 38 4.65 -78.42 175.76
CA GLU A 38 3.91 -78.91 174.60
C GLU A 38 3.21 -77.76 173.86
N SER A 39 2.64 -76.80 174.60
CA SER A 39 2.06 -75.58 174.02
C SER A 39 3.13 -74.59 173.53
N LEU A 40 4.29 -74.49 174.20
CA LEU A 40 5.45 -73.78 173.64
C LEU A 40 5.98 -74.47 172.37
N ALA A 41 5.91 -75.80 172.28
CA ALA A 41 6.29 -76.54 171.08
C ALA A 41 5.27 -76.38 169.94
N SER A 42 3.95 -76.36 170.21
CA SER A 42 2.94 -76.04 169.19
C SER A 42 3.04 -74.59 168.73
N ASN A 43 3.24 -73.64 169.67
CA ASN A 43 3.39 -72.23 169.34
C ASN A 43 4.66 -71.97 168.52
N LYS A 44 5.77 -72.67 168.80
CA LYS A 44 6.97 -72.65 167.93
C LYS A 44 6.66 -73.17 166.53
N LYS A 45 6.00 -74.33 166.39
CA LYS A 45 5.59 -74.86 165.08
C LYS A 45 4.74 -73.87 164.29
N ILE A 46 3.75 -73.23 164.93
CA ILE A 46 2.89 -72.22 164.31
C ILE A 46 3.71 -70.97 163.93
N ILE A 47 4.61 -70.51 164.78
CA ILE A 47 5.52 -69.39 164.49
C ILE A 47 6.44 -69.72 163.31
N ASP A 48 6.93 -70.95 163.20
CA ASP A 48 7.82 -71.37 162.11
C ASP A 48 7.04 -71.54 160.80
N GLN A 49 5.83 -72.13 160.84
CA GLN A 49 4.89 -72.14 159.70
C GLN A 49 4.57 -70.72 159.20
N LEU A 50 4.23 -69.80 160.11
CA LEU A 50 3.96 -68.40 159.75
C LEU A 50 5.20 -67.67 159.22
N LYS A 51 6.43 -68.06 159.60
CA LYS A 51 7.66 -67.53 158.97
C LYS A 51 7.85 -68.07 157.57
N ASP A 52 7.58 -69.35 157.34
CA ASP A 52 7.73 -69.97 156.03
C ASP A 52 6.69 -69.41 155.05
N GLU A 53 5.43 -69.27 155.48
CA GLU A 53 4.37 -68.58 154.75
C GLU A 53 4.74 -67.11 154.45
N ASN A 54 5.27 -66.36 155.42
CA ASN A 54 5.74 -64.99 155.17
C ASN A 54 6.93 -64.94 154.21
N GLN A 55 7.86 -65.89 154.28
CA GLN A 55 8.97 -65.98 153.31
C GLN A 55 8.48 -66.32 151.90
N GLU A 56 7.46 -67.18 151.76
CA GLU A 56 6.87 -67.51 150.48
C GLU A 56 6.07 -66.34 149.89
N LEU A 57 5.23 -65.68 150.69
CA LEU A 57 4.53 -64.46 150.30
C LEU A 57 5.51 -63.34 149.91
N LEU A 58 6.63 -63.17 150.64
CA LEU A 58 7.67 -62.20 150.28
C LEU A 58 8.33 -62.55 148.94
N LYS A 59 8.60 -63.83 148.65
CA LYS A 59 9.13 -64.29 147.35
C LYS A 59 8.13 -64.03 146.22
N GLN A 60 6.86 -64.37 146.41
CA GLN A 60 5.79 -64.10 145.45
C GLN A 60 5.65 -62.58 145.19
N ILE A 61 5.73 -61.76 146.24
CA ILE A 61 5.71 -60.29 146.13
C ILE A 61 6.95 -59.74 145.40
N SER A 62 8.14 -60.34 145.54
CA SER A 62 9.30 -59.95 144.71
C SER A 62 9.13 -60.36 143.24
N CYS A 63 8.71 -61.59 142.95
CA CYS A 63 8.52 -62.04 141.57
C CYS A 63 7.43 -61.23 140.85
N LEU A 64 6.29 -60.98 141.50
CA LEU A 64 5.22 -60.14 140.94
C LEU A 64 5.66 -58.68 140.73
N LYS A 65 6.61 -58.15 141.52
CA LYS A 65 7.21 -56.82 141.29
C LYS A 65 8.16 -56.81 140.11
N GLU A 66 8.96 -57.87 139.93
CA GLU A 66 9.85 -58.04 138.78
C GLU A 66 9.04 -58.22 137.49
N GLU A 67 8.00 -59.05 137.50
CA GLU A 67 7.05 -59.21 136.39
C GLU A 67 6.35 -57.89 136.05
N LEU A 68 5.82 -57.16 137.05
CA LEU A 68 5.18 -55.86 136.82
C LEU A 68 6.17 -54.82 136.27
N PHE A 69 7.41 -54.80 136.74
CA PHE A 69 8.47 -53.93 136.23
C PHE A 69 8.81 -54.26 134.76
N ASN A 70 8.95 -55.55 134.43
CA ASN A 70 9.22 -56.01 133.07
C ASN A 70 8.07 -55.65 132.12
N VAL A 71 6.82 -55.95 132.49
CA VAL A 71 5.61 -55.59 131.71
C VAL A 71 5.48 -54.07 131.55
N ASN A 72 5.82 -53.29 132.57
CA ASN A 72 5.84 -51.83 132.47
C ASN A 72 6.91 -51.31 131.49
N ASN A 73 8.09 -51.92 131.46
CA ASN A 73 9.14 -51.58 130.50
C ASN A 73 8.74 -51.99 129.06
N ASP A 74 8.17 -53.18 128.88
CA ASP A 74 7.66 -53.63 127.57
C ASP A 74 6.55 -52.70 127.05
N CYS A 75 5.59 -52.32 127.90
CA CYS A 75 4.57 -51.32 127.58
C CYS A 75 5.18 -49.95 127.22
N TYR A 76 6.28 -49.55 127.86
CA TYR A 76 6.97 -48.28 127.56
C TYR A 76 7.70 -48.35 126.21
N GLU A 77 8.44 -49.41 125.90
CA GLU A 77 9.09 -49.58 124.59
C GLU A 77 8.05 -49.73 123.47
N LYS A 78 6.94 -50.47 123.68
CA LYS A 78 5.85 -50.53 122.71
C LYS A 78 5.12 -49.20 122.53
N SER A 79 5.03 -48.37 123.56
CA SER A 79 4.54 -47.00 123.43
C SER A 79 5.46 -46.13 122.54
N LYS A 80 6.79 -46.28 122.67
CA LYS A 80 7.75 -45.61 121.76
C LYS A 80 7.65 -46.12 120.32
N GLU A 81 7.54 -47.44 120.13
CA GLU A 81 7.35 -48.04 118.80
C GLU A 81 6.09 -47.48 118.11
N ILE A 82 4.97 -47.38 118.84
CA ILE A 82 3.72 -46.79 118.33
C ILE A 82 3.92 -45.31 117.95
N ILE A 83 4.58 -44.51 118.79
CA ILE A 83 4.85 -43.09 118.48
C ILE A 83 5.74 -42.97 117.23
N PHE A 84 6.81 -43.75 117.14
CA PHE A 84 7.72 -43.75 115.98
C PHE A 84 7.03 -44.22 114.69
N LEU A 85 6.17 -45.23 114.76
CA LEU A 85 5.38 -45.69 113.62
C LEU A 85 4.35 -44.64 113.18
N ASN A 86 3.65 -43.99 114.12
CA ASN A 86 2.73 -42.89 113.81
C ASN A 86 3.46 -41.71 113.16
N GLU A 87 4.61 -41.30 113.69
CA GLU A 87 5.49 -40.29 113.07
C GLU A 87 5.93 -40.68 111.65
N ARG A 88 6.21 -41.97 111.39
CA ARG A 88 6.61 -42.42 110.05
C ARG A 88 5.42 -42.48 109.09
N ILE A 89 4.24 -42.86 109.57
CA ILE A 89 2.97 -42.81 108.81
C ILE A 89 2.66 -41.36 108.43
N GLU A 90 2.68 -40.42 109.37
CA GLU A 90 2.42 -39.00 109.08
C GLU A 90 3.39 -38.44 108.03
N LYS A 91 4.69 -38.76 108.13
CA LYS A 91 5.70 -38.38 107.14
C LYS A 91 5.42 -39.01 105.77
N LEU A 92 5.01 -40.28 105.70
CA LEU A 92 4.62 -40.95 104.45
C LEU A 92 3.34 -40.37 103.84
N GLU A 93 2.35 -40.00 104.65
CA GLU A 93 1.12 -39.34 104.19
C GLU A 93 1.41 -37.93 103.63
N GLN A 94 2.31 -37.18 104.27
CA GLN A 94 2.81 -35.90 103.75
C GLN A 94 3.64 -36.08 102.46
N GLU A 95 4.55 -37.06 102.41
CA GLU A 95 5.32 -37.42 101.21
C GLU A 95 4.38 -37.75 100.03
N TRP A 96 3.38 -38.61 100.25
CA TRP A 96 2.40 -39.02 99.23
C TRP A 96 1.47 -37.89 98.80
N ALA A 97 1.00 -37.06 99.75
CA ALA A 97 0.19 -35.89 99.43
C ALA A 97 0.95 -34.91 98.52
N ASN A 98 2.22 -34.65 98.83
CA ASN A 98 3.08 -33.79 98.02
C ASN A 98 3.35 -34.38 96.62
N GLU A 99 3.66 -35.68 96.51
CA GLU A 99 3.87 -36.35 95.22
C GLU A 99 2.61 -36.29 94.35
N LYS A 100 1.44 -36.61 94.92
CA LYS A 100 0.14 -36.50 94.26
C LYS A 100 -0.14 -35.08 93.76
N ASP A 101 0.18 -34.06 94.55
CA ASP A 101 0.02 -32.65 94.18
C ASP A 101 0.98 -32.22 93.05
N ILE A 102 2.20 -32.77 93.02
CA ILE A 102 3.17 -32.57 91.93
C ILE A 102 2.67 -33.25 90.65
N LEU A 103 2.18 -34.49 90.73
CA LEU A 103 1.64 -35.24 89.60
C LEU A 103 0.42 -34.55 88.99
N TYR A 104 -0.50 -34.00 89.79
CA TYR A 104 -1.62 -33.20 89.27
C TYR A 104 -1.16 -31.92 88.58
N LYS A 105 -0.16 -31.21 89.12
CA LYS A 105 0.40 -30.00 88.49
C LYS A 105 1.08 -30.32 87.16
N GLN A 106 1.79 -31.44 87.07
CA GLN A 106 2.38 -31.94 85.82
C GLN A 106 1.28 -32.34 84.81
N GLN A 107 0.29 -33.13 85.23
CA GLN A 107 -0.84 -33.54 84.38
C GLN A 107 -1.60 -32.34 83.82
N TYR A 108 -1.90 -31.34 84.65
CA TYR A 108 -2.59 -30.11 84.22
C TYR A 108 -1.74 -29.28 83.25
N ALA A 109 -0.43 -29.18 83.47
CA ALA A 109 0.48 -28.55 82.52
C ALA A 109 0.50 -29.29 81.16
N SER A 110 0.61 -30.62 81.16
CA SER A 110 0.57 -31.43 79.94
C SER A 110 -0.76 -31.31 79.18
N ILE A 111 -1.90 -31.29 79.88
CA ILE A 111 -3.22 -31.06 79.27
C ILE A 111 -3.26 -29.66 78.60
N LYS A 112 -2.83 -28.63 79.33
CA LYS A 112 -2.78 -27.25 78.82
C LYS A 112 -1.86 -27.09 77.61
N ASP A 113 -0.74 -27.83 77.57
CA ASP A 113 0.17 -27.81 76.43
C ASP A 113 -0.40 -28.58 75.23
N VAL A 114 -1.07 -29.73 75.45
CA VAL A 114 -1.84 -30.41 74.39
C VAL A 114 -2.95 -29.51 73.82
N GLU A 115 -3.62 -28.70 74.64
CA GLU A 115 -4.59 -27.70 74.16
C GLU A 115 -3.94 -26.59 73.32
N LYS A 116 -2.75 -26.09 73.69
CA LYS A 116 -2.00 -25.15 72.85
C LYS A 116 -1.63 -25.77 71.51
N TYR A 117 -1.12 -27.00 71.50
CA TYR A 117 -0.71 -27.69 70.26
C TYR A 117 -1.92 -28.06 69.38
N LYS A 118 -3.10 -28.33 69.95
CA LYS A 118 -4.35 -28.47 69.19
C LYS A 118 -4.72 -27.17 68.48
N LYS A 119 -4.79 -26.06 69.20
CA LYS A 119 -5.09 -24.73 68.62
C LYS A 119 -4.08 -24.34 67.55
N LEU A 120 -2.78 -24.44 67.83
CA LEU A 120 -1.74 -24.20 66.84
C LEU A 120 -1.86 -25.12 65.61
N SER A 121 -2.30 -26.37 65.79
CA SER A 121 -2.61 -27.28 64.69
C SER A 121 -3.91 -26.94 63.95
N GLU A 122 -4.83 -26.20 64.54
CA GLU A 122 -6.03 -25.66 63.90
C GLU A 122 -5.67 -24.39 63.11
N ASP A 123 -4.93 -23.46 63.72
CA ASP A 123 -4.38 -22.25 63.07
C ASP A 123 -3.57 -22.61 61.80
N TRP A 124 -2.66 -23.59 61.88
CA TRP A 124 -1.88 -24.05 60.71
C TRP A 124 -2.74 -24.75 59.64
N LYS A 125 -3.90 -25.32 59.98
CA LYS A 125 -4.83 -25.89 58.99
C LYS A 125 -5.62 -24.79 58.28
N GLU A 126 -6.01 -23.75 59.01
CA GLU A 126 -6.68 -22.57 58.44
C GLU A 126 -5.76 -21.88 57.42
N ILE A 127 -4.52 -21.55 57.81
CA ILE A 127 -3.50 -20.99 56.90
C ILE A 127 -3.27 -21.89 55.67
N ALA A 128 -3.14 -23.20 55.85
CA ALA A 128 -2.94 -24.14 54.73
C ALA A 128 -4.18 -24.28 53.82
N LEU A 129 -5.39 -23.97 54.31
CA LEU A 129 -6.59 -23.88 53.49
C LEU A 129 -6.67 -22.53 52.76
N GLU A 130 -6.34 -21.42 53.42
CA GLU A 130 -6.27 -20.08 52.80
C GLU A 130 -5.23 -20.02 51.67
N GLU A 131 -4.02 -20.55 51.89
CA GLU A 131 -3.01 -20.70 50.84
C GLU A 131 -3.51 -21.56 49.67
N ARG A 132 -4.23 -22.65 49.97
CA ARG A 132 -4.78 -23.55 48.94
C ARG A 132 -5.90 -22.90 48.13
N MET A 133 -6.77 -22.12 48.77
CA MET A 133 -7.81 -21.35 48.09
C MET A 133 -7.16 -20.28 47.21
N SER A 134 -6.29 -19.44 47.78
CA SER A 134 -5.54 -18.41 47.04
C SER A 134 -4.81 -19.00 45.81
N LYS A 135 -4.19 -20.18 45.96
CA LYS A 135 -3.53 -20.91 44.87
C LYS A 135 -4.49 -21.42 43.80
N ASN A 136 -5.71 -21.82 44.16
CA ASN A 136 -6.75 -22.19 43.19
C ASN A 136 -7.22 -20.94 42.42
N ASP A 137 -7.48 -19.84 43.11
CA ASP A 137 -7.94 -18.58 42.51
C ASP A 137 -6.89 -18.03 41.52
N PHE A 138 -5.60 -18.05 41.89
CA PHE A 138 -4.51 -17.72 40.98
C PHE A 138 -4.38 -18.70 39.81
N LYS A 139 -4.69 -19.99 40.00
CA LYS A 139 -4.68 -20.99 38.91
C LYS A 139 -5.82 -20.74 37.92
N GLU A 140 -7.03 -20.51 38.41
CA GLU A 140 -8.20 -20.18 37.58
C GLU A 140 -7.95 -18.90 36.77
N ARG A 141 -7.46 -17.84 37.42
CA ARG A 141 -7.10 -16.60 36.73
C ARG A 141 -5.97 -16.76 35.72
N LEU A 142 -5.02 -17.66 35.97
CA LEU A 142 -3.94 -18.00 35.02
C LEU A 142 -4.46 -18.83 33.84
N GLU A 143 -5.49 -19.66 34.05
CA GLU A 143 -6.17 -20.39 32.98
C GLU A 143 -7.03 -19.45 32.12
N GLU A 144 -7.82 -18.55 32.72
CA GLU A 144 -8.50 -17.48 31.97
C GLU A 144 -7.53 -16.65 31.11
N LEU A 145 -6.37 -16.28 31.66
CA LEU A 145 -5.39 -15.43 30.95
C LEU A 145 -4.73 -16.19 29.79
N LYS A 146 -4.53 -17.51 29.92
CA LYS A 146 -4.07 -18.37 28.80
C LYS A 146 -5.11 -18.44 27.69
N GLU A 147 -6.40 -18.55 28.02
CA GLU A 147 -7.47 -18.54 27.02
C GLU A 147 -7.54 -17.19 26.30
N LYS A 148 -7.50 -16.09 27.04
CA LYS A 148 -7.46 -14.72 26.48
C LYS A 148 -6.24 -14.49 25.57
N VAL A 149 -5.06 -15.01 25.92
CA VAL A 149 -3.87 -14.98 25.04
C VAL A 149 -4.07 -15.83 23.78
N LYS A 150 -4.60 -17.05 23.92
CA LYS A 150 -4.89 -17.95 22.79
C LYS A 150 -5.90 -17.33 21.81
N ASP A 151 -6.91 -16.63 22.31
CA ASP A 151 -7.89 -15.93 21.47
C ASP A 151 -7.27 -14.72 20.75
N LEU A 152 -6.43 -13.94 21.43
CA LEU A 152 -5.66 -12.86 20.81
C LEU A 152 -4.69 -13.39 19.73
N GLU A 153 -4.02 -14.52 19.96
CA GLU A 153 -3.22 -15.20 18.94
C GLU A 153 -4.07 -15.62 17.73
N ASN A 154 -5.28 -16.15 17.95
CA ASN A 154 -6.17 -16.56 16.87
C ASN A 154 -6.66 -15.36 16.06
N LEU A 155 -7.00 -14.25 16.71
CA LEU A 155 -7.35 -12.98 16.05
C LEU A 155 -6.16 -12.40 15.26
N LEU A 156 -4.93 -12.47 15.79
CA LEU A 156 -3.72 -12.08 15.07
C LEU A 156 -3.49 -12.97 13.85
N LYS A 157 -3.63 -14.30 13.96
CA LYS A 157 -3.53 -15.24 12.83
C LYS A 157 -4.55 -14.93 11.74
N GLN A 158 -5.81 -14.65 12.10
CA GLN A 158 -6.85 -14.20 11.16
C GLN A 158 -6.51 -12.87 10.49
N LYS A 159 -6.01 -11.88 11.25
CA LYS A 159 -5.58 -10.58 10.70
C LYS A 159 -4.39 -10.72 9.75
N HIS A 160 -3.42 -11.60 10.05
CA HIS A 160 -2.32 -11.89 9.13
C HIS A 160 -2.81 -12.55 7.84
N ILE A 161 -3.72 -13.53 7.90
CA ILE A 161 -4.31 -14.15 6.70
C ILE A 161 -4.98 -13.08 5.83
N LEU A 162 -5.89 -12.30 6.40
CA LEU A 162 -6.61 -11.23 5.69
C LEU A 162 -5.67 -10.18 5.09
N ASN A 163 -4.61 -9.80 5.81
CA ASN A 163 -3.60 -8.88 5.26
C ASN A 163 -2.86 -9.50 4.07
N THR A 164 -2.45 -10.77 4.14
CA THR A 164 -1.79 -11.44 2.98
C THR A 164 -2.72 -11.69 1.80
N GLU A 165 -4.04 -11.74 2.02
CA GLU A 165 -5.05 -11.79 0.96
C GLU A 165 -5.19 -10.41 0.30
N LEU A 166 -5.34 -9.36 1.10
CA LEU A 166 -5.39 -7.98 0.64
C LEU A 166 -4.09 -7.54 -0.07
N GLU A 167 -2.92 -8.02 0.37
CA GLU A 167 -1.64 -7.78 -0.30
C GLU A 167 -1.57 -8.44 -1.68
N LYS A 168 -2.11 -9.66 -1.85
CA LYS A 168 -2.21 -10.35 -3.15
C LYS A 168 -3.21 -9.66 -4.06
N GLU A 169 -4.36 -9.22 -3.55
CA GLU A 169 -5.33 -8.45 -4.32
C GLU A 169 -4.71 -7.12 -4.79
N ASN A 170 -3.95 -6.44 -3.91
CA ASN A 170 -3.24 -5.22 -4.27
C ASN A 170 -2.08 -5.45 -5.27
N THR A 171 -1.37 -6.59 -5.27
CA THR A 171 -0.39 -6.88 -6.32
C THR A 171 -1.06 -7.24 -7.65
N GLN A 172 -2.18 -7.98 -7.64
CA GLN A 172 -2.99 -8.25 -8.83
C GLN A 172 -3.57 -6.96 -9.43
N ASN A 173 -4.17 -6.10 -8.61
CA ASN A 173 -4.71 -4.82 -9.05
C ASN A 173 -3.61 -3.90 -9.62
N ARG A 174 -2.39 -3.89 -9.03
CA ARG A 174 -1.23 -3.19 -9.63
C ARG A 174 -0.81 -3.78 -10.98
N GLN A 175 -0.71 -5.11 -11.11
CA GLN A 175 -0.39 -5.75 -12.39
C GLN A 175 -1.43 -5.42 -13.48
N ILE A 176 -2.71 -5.37 -13.12
CA ILE A 176 -3.81 -4.98 -14.01
C ILE A 176 -3.69 -3.51 -14.42
N ILE A 177 -3.31 -2.61 -13.51
CA ILE A 177 -3.02 -1.19 -13.81
C ILE A 177 -1.82 -1.09 -14.75
N ASP A 178 -0.68 -1.73 -14.44
CA ASP A 178 0.52 -1.75 -15.29
C ASP A 178 0.22 -2.25 -16.72
N GLU A 179 -0.70 -3.21 -16.86
CA GLU A 179 -1.18 -3.71 -18.15
C GLU A 179 -2.06 -2.69 -18.89
N TYR A 180 -2.95 -1.99 -18.20
CA TYR A 180 -3.78 -0.95 -18.83
C TYR A 180 -2.95 0.28 -19.20
N GLU A 181 -1.98 0.68 -18.38
CA GLU A 181 -1.04 1.77 -18.71
C GLU A 181 -0.22 1.44 -19.95
N LYS A 182 0.28 0.19 -20.11
CA LYS A 182 0.94 -0.25 -21.35
C LYS A 182 0.02 -0.16 -22.56
N LYS A 183 -1.20 -0.73 -22.48
CA LYS A 183 -2.20 -0.67 -23.57
C LYS A 183 -2.56 0.77 -23.94
N ILE A 184 -2.67 1.67 -22.96
CA ILE A 184 -2.92 3.11 -23.18
C ILE A 184 -1.71 3.77 -23.86
N ASN A 185 -0.49 3.49 -23.42
CA ASN A 185 0.73 4.04 -24.02
C ASN A 185 0.93 3.52 -25.47
N GLU A 186 0.71 2.24 -25.73
CA GLU A 186 0.70 1.65 -27.08
C GLU A 186 -0.34 2.34 -27.98
N VAL A 187 -1.56 2.56 -27.47
CA VAL A 187 -2.62 3.29 -28.21
C VAL A 187 -2.24 4.76 -28.43
N ILE A 188 -1.57 5.43 -27.49
CA ILE A 188 -1.08 6.81 -27.67
C ILE A 188 0.06 6.85 -28.70
N GLU A 189 1.01 5.91 -28.67
CA GLU A 189 2.10 5.82 -29.64
C GLU A 189 1.58 5.55 -31.05
N ASN A 190 0.64 4.61 -31.21
CA ASN A 190 -0.03 4.34 -32.48
C ASN A 190 -0.73 5.60 -33.02
N HIS A 191 -1.59 6.25 -32.23
CA HIS A 191 -2.24 7.51 -32.67
C HIS A 191 -1.22 8.62 -32.98
N GLN A 192 -0.11 8.74 -32.25
CA GLN A 192 0.96 9.69 -32.58
C GLN A 192 1.64 9.35 -33.90
N ASN A 193 1.80 8.07 -34.22
CA ASN A 193 2.41 7.63 -35.48
C ASN A 193 1.44 7.78 -36.66
N ASP A 194 0.15 7.49 -36.47
CA ASP A 194 -0.92 7.77 -37.42
C ASP A 194 -0.99 9.28 -37.72
N ILE A 195 -0.98 10.13 -36.68
CA ILE A 195 -0.95 11.59 -36.84
C ILE A 195 0.30 12.03 -37.60
N LYS A 196 1.50 11.52 -37.26
CA LYS A 196 2.75 11.83 -38.00
C LYS A 196 2.65 11.44 -39.48
N GLN A 197 2.12 10.25 -39.76
CA GLN A 197 1.93 9.78 -41.14
C GLN A 197 0.97 10.69 -41.89
N VAL A 198 -0.23 10.96 -41.35
CA VAL A 198 -1.22 11.84 -41.98
C VAL A 198 -0.67 13.26 -42.16
N THR A 199 0.08 13.81 -41.20
CA THR A 199 0.74 15.11 -41.40
C THR A 199 1.81 15.06 -42.49
N GLY A 200 2.61 14.00 -42.58
CA GLY A 200 3.61 13.84 -43.63
C GLY A 200 3.00 13.66 -45.03
N GLU A 201 1.89 12.93 -45.13
CA GLU A 201 1.10 12.81 -46.36
C GLU A 201 0.49 14.15 -46.77
N LEU A 202 -0.06 14.92 -45.82
CA LEU A 202 -0.60 16.26 -46.07
C LEU A 202 0.51 17.27 -46.43
N GLU A 203 1.66 17.23 -45.77
CA GLU A 203 2.82 18.07 -46.10
C GLU A 203 3.38 17.74 -47.50
N SER A 204 3.44 16.46 -47.86
CA SER A 204 3.80 16.00 -49.21
C SER A 204 2.80 16.50 -50.26
N GLN A 205 1.49 16.38 -50.00
CA GLN A 205 0.45 16.94 -50.87
C GLN A 205 0.56 18.47 -50.99
N ILE A 206 0.80 19.18 -49.89
CA ILE A 206 1.02 20.64 -49.86
C ILE A 206 2.27 21.02 -50.66
N GLY A 207 3.33 20.20 -50.63
CA GLY A 207 4.50 20.34 -51.51
C GLY A 207 4.10 20.25 -52.98
N ILE A 208 3.44 19.15 -53.37
CA ILE A 208 2.97 18.91 -54.74
C ILE A 208 2.02 20.02 -55.23
N PHE A 209 1.16 20.58 -54.36
CA PHE A 209 0.30 21.71 -54.70
C PHE A 209 1.06 23.05 -54.79
N LYS A 210 2.09 23.27 -53.96
CA LYS A 210 2.98 24.44 -54.11
C LYS A 210 3.79 24.37 -55.40
N ASP A 211 4.35 23.22 -55.74
CA ASP A 211 5.12 23.03 -56.97
C ASP A 211 4.23 23.26 -58.21
N LYS A 212 3.01 22.69 -58.22
CA LYS A 212 2.01 22.98 -59.27
C LYS A 212 1.57 24.43 -59.32
N ASN A 213 1.44 25.11 -58.19
CA ASN A 213 1.16 26.55 -58.17
C ASN A 213 2.32 27.36 -58.75
N LEU A 214 3.57 26.99 -58.46
CA LEU A 214 4.76 27.61 -59.08
C LEU A 214 4.83 27.32 -60.58
N GLU A 215 4.49 26.11 -61.04
CA GLU A 215 4.36 25.80 -62.47
C GLU A 215 3.29 26.67 -63.15
N LEU A 216 2.12 26.83 -62.51
CA LEU A 216 1.01 27.65 -63.00
C LEU A 216 1.35 29.16 -62.97
N GLU A 217 2.00 29.66 -61.93
CA GLU A 217 2.50 31.04 -61.86
C GLU A 217 3.54 31.31 -62.95
N ASN A 218 4.49 30.40 -63.16
CA ASN A 218 5.45 30.48 -64.28
C ASN A 218 4.76 30.42 -65.65
N TYR A 219 3.67 29.67 -65.80
CA TYR A 219 2.88 29.61 -67.02
C TYR A 219 2.06 30.89 -67.25
N ILE A 220 1.44 31.43 -66.20
CA ILE A 220 0.75 32.72 -66.21
C ILE A 220 1.73 33.84 -66.57
N ASN A 221 2.92 33.87 -65.97
CA ASN A 221 3.95 34.87 -66.28
C ASN A 221 4.39 34.80 -67.75
N LYS A 222 4.52 33.61 -68.34
CA LYS A 222 4.76 33.45 -69.79
C LYS A 222 3.61 34.01 -70.63
N LEU A 223 2.37 33.67 -70.30
CA LEU A 223 1.19 34.20 -70.99
C LEU A 223 1.02 35.72 -70.83
N VAL A 224 1.43 36.30 -69.70
CA VAL A 224 1.45 37.75 -69.49
C VAL A 224 2.51 38.41 -70.37
N LEU A 225 3.73 37.87 -70.45
CA LEU A 225 4.77 38.36 -71.36
C LEU A 225 4.35 38.25 -72.84
N GLU A 226 3.78 37.13 -73.25
CA GLU A 226 3.19 36.97 -74.59
C GLU A 226 2.07 37.98 -74.85
N LYS A 227 1.23 38.26 -73.86
CA LYS A 227 0.18 39.29 -73.95
C LYS A 227 0.76 40.71 -74.04
N GLU A 228 1.81 41.03 -73.29
CA GLU A 228 2.47 42.34 -73.34
C GLU A 228 3.17 42.57 -74.69
N GLU A 229 3.88 41.56 -75.21
CA GLU A 229 4.40 41.57 -76.58
C GLU A 229 3.29 41.79 -77.62
N ASN A 230 2.15 41.11 -77.46
CA ASN A 230 1.04 41.20 -78.39
C ASN A 230 0.32 42.56 -78.28
N GLU A 231 0.24 43.15 -77.09
CA GLU A 231 -0.19 44.53 -76.92
C GLU A 231 0.79 45.53 -77.57
N GLU A 232 2.10 45.30 -77.51
CA GLU A 232 3.06 46.10 -78.28
C GLU A 232 2.85 45.98 -79.78
N LYS A 233 2.65 44.75 -80.29
CA LYS A 233 2.35 44.51 -81.71
C LYS A 233 1.05 45.24 -82.12
N ILE A 234 0.02 45.23 -81.27
CA ILE A 234 -1.22 46.01 -81.46
C ILE A 234 -0.96 47.52 -81.42
N LYS A 235 -0.16 48.03 -80.46
CA LYS A 235 0.21 49.46 -80.39
C LYS A 235 0.95 49.92 -81.65
N ARG A 236 1.84 49.08 -82.22
CA ARG A 236 2.50 49.32 -83.52
C ARG A 236 1.51 49.30 -84.68
N LEU A 237 0.58 48.34 -84.73
CA LEU A 237 -0.50 48.29 -85.73
C LEU A 237 -1.42 49.51 -85.69
N LEU A 238 -1.73 50.05 -84.50
CA LEU A 238 -2.52 51.27 -84.33
C LEU A 238 -1.80 52.54 -84.85
N LEU A 239 -0.46 52.57 -84.85
CA LEU A 239 0.30 53.62 -85.51
C LEU A 239 0.21 53.51 -87.03
N PHE A 240 0.39 52.30 -87.59
CA PHE A 240 0.18 52.07 -89.03
C PHE A 240 -1.26 52.35 -89.46
N GLU A 241 -2.27 52.07 -88.63
CA GLU A 241 -3.67 52.40 -88.93
C GLU A 241 -3.89 53.93 -88.99
N LYS A 242 -3.20 54.71 -88.15
CA LYS A 242 -3.19 56.19 -88.24
C LYS A 242 -2.50 56.67 -89.51
N GLU A 243 -1.32 56.15 -89.84
CA GLU A 243 -0.62 56.49 -91.09
C GLU A 243 -1.47 56.16 -92.34
N ILE A 244 -2.19 55.04 -92.32
CA ILE A 244 -3.13 54.64 -93.39
C ILE A 244 -4.33 55.60 -93.44
N LYS A 245 -4.88 56.04 -92.30
CA LYS A 245 -5.96 57.04 -92.25
C LYS A 245 -5.49 58.41 -92.75
N GLU A 246 -4.29 58.84 -92.40
CA GLU A 246 -3.69 60.09 -92.89
C GLU A 246 -3.39 60.04 -94.40
N LYS A 247 -2.83 58.93 -94.91
CA LYS A 247 -2.62 58.73 -96.35
C LYS A 247 -3.95 58.62 -97.12
N ASN A 248 -4.98 57.98 -96.56
CA ASN A 248 -6.33 57.99 -97.14
C ASN A 248 -6.95 59.40 -97.16
N LEU A 249 -6.73 60.22 -96.13
CA LEU A 249 -7.20 61.59 -96.08
C LEU A 249 -6.43 62.48 -97.09
N LEU A 250 -5.14 62.23 -97.29
CA LEU A 250 -4.34 62.87 -98.35
C LEU A 250 -4.81 62.45 -99.75
N ILE A 251 -5.10 61.17 -99.98
CA ILE A 251 -5.74 60.67 -101.21
C ILE A 251 -7.11 61.32 -101.41
N GLY A 252 -7.88 61.55 -100.34
CA GLY A 252 -9.14 62.28 -100.38
C GLY A 252 -8.97 63.73 -100.85
N LYS A 253 -7.98 64.46 -100.29
CA LYS A 253 -7.63 65.81 -100.72
C LYS A 253 -7.20 65.86 -102.20
N LEU A 254 -6.24 65.01 -102.59
CA LEU A 254 -5.75 64.94 -103.97
C LEU A 254 -6.85 64.55 -104.97
N LYS A 255 -7.79 63.66 -104.59
CA LYS A 255 -8.97 63.38 -105.40
C LYS A 255 -9.88 64.60 -105.54
N HIS A 256 -10.09 65.38 -104.48
CA HIS A 256 -10.93 66.57 -104.54
C HIS A 256 -10.30 67.68 -105.38
N GLU A 257 -9.00 67.93 -105.22
CA GLU A 257 -8.23 68.85 -106.07
C GLU A 257 -8.24 68.41 -107.54
N ALA A 258 -8.05 67.13 -107.83
CA ALA A 258 -8.14 66.60 -109.20
C ALA A 258 -9.54 66.78 -109.81
N VAL A 259 -10.62 66.61 -109.04
CA VAL A 259 -12.00 66.87 -109.50
C VAL A 259 -12.22 68.35 -109.78
N ILE A 260 -11.75 69.25 -108.91
CA ILE A 260 -11.84 70.71 -109.09
C ILE A 260 -11.05 71.14 -110.35
N LEU A 261 -9.83 70.62 -110.54
CA LEU A 261 -9.01 70.90 -111.72
C LEU A 261 -9.70 70.44 -113.01
N ASN A 262 -10.40 69.30 -112.96
CA ASN A 262 -11.18 68.78 -114.08
C ASN A 262 -12.41 69.66 -114.39
N GLU A 263 -13.10 70.21 -113.38
CA GLU A 263 -14.14 71.22 -113.61
C GLU A 263 -13.60 72.49 -114.30
N HIS A 264 -12.41 72.96 -113.90
CA HIS A 264 -11.79 74.12 -114.54
C HIS A 264 -11.46 73.83 -116.01
N LEU A 265 -10.87 72.67 -116.32
CA LEU A 265 -10.63 72.23 -117.71
C LEU A 265 -11.93 72.11 -118.51
N VAL A 266 -12.97 71.51 -117.94
CA VAL A 266 -14.29 71.39 -118.59
C VAL A 266 -14.93 72.76 -118.85
N LYS A 267 -14.79 73.73 -117.95
CA LYS A 267 -15.27 75.12 -118.15
C LYS A 267 -14.52 75.81 -119.31
N THR A 268 -13.20 75.69 -119.39
CA THR A 268 -12.39 76.27 -120.47
C THR A 268 -12.69 75.62 -121.83
N LEU A 269 -12.79 74.29 -121.88
CA LEU A 269 -13.13 73.53 -123.10
C LEU A 269 -14.56 73.82 -123.60
N LYS A 270 -15.49 74.22 -122.73
CA LYS A 270 -16.87 74.56 -123.12
C LYS A 270 -16.97 75.92 -123.82
N LEU A 271 -16.00 76.81 -123.61
CA LEU A 271 -15.97 78.13 -124.26
C LEU A 271 -15.33 78.08 -125.65
N LEU A 272 -14.34 77.21 -125.85
CA LEU A 272 -13.55 77.11 -127.09
C LEU A 272 -14.21 76.26 -128.19
N ARG A 273 -15.40 75.68 -127.93
CA ARG A 273 -16.04 74.67 -128.77
C ARG A 273 -17.35 75.16 -129.42
N LYS A 274 -17.34 76.39 -129.95
CA LYS A 274 -18.52 76.98 -130.63
C LYS A 274 -18.25 77.50 -132.06
N ASP A 275 -16.98 77.73 -132.42
CA ASP A 275 -16.59 78.10 -133.78
C ASP A 275 -15.80 76.96 -134.45
N ASN A 276 -15.90 76.89 -135.77
CA ASN A 276 -15.27 75.91 -136.68
C ASN A 276 -15.79 74.45 -136.59
N SER A 277 -16.76 74.15 -137.44
CA SER A 277 -17.00 72.79 -137.96
C SER A 277 -17.54 72.86 -139.39
N GLU A 278 -16.75 72.42 -140.38
CA GLU A 278 -17.18 71.45 -141.40
C GLU A 278 -16.06 71.16 -142.41
N GLU A 279 -15.81 69.86 -142.64
CA GLU A 279 -15.01 69.33 -143.74
C GLU A 279 -15.78 68.12 -144.30
N SER A 280 -16.26 68.21 -145.54
CA SER A 280 -16.83 67.04 -146.24
C SER A 280 -16.75 67.22 -147.76
N ILE A 281 -16.58 66.11 -148.47
CA ILE A 281 -16.20 66.06 -149.89
C ILE A 281 -17.36 65.47 -150.72
N ASP A 282 -17.86 66.21 -151.73
CA ASP A 282 -19.02 65.78 -152.53
C ASP A 282 -18.63 64.91 -153.75
N LYS A 283 -19.44 63.89 -154.01
CA LYS A 283 -19.07 62.66 -154.73
C LYS A 283 -19.30 62.73 -156.25
N LYS A 284 -19.80 63.86 -156.77
CA LYS A 284 -20.23 64.01 -158.17
C LYS A 284 -19.10 64.07 -159.20
N LEU A 285 -17.90 64.50 -158.80
CA LEU A 285 -16.77 64.67 -159.72
C LEU A 285 -16.19 63.33 -160.21
N VAL A 286 -16.06 62.36 -159.29
CA VAL A 286 -15.42 61.05 -159.55
C VAL A 286 -16.20 60.24 -160.59
N THR A 287 -17.54 60.21 -160.50
CA THR A 287 -18.40 59.43 -161.42
C THR A 287 -18.25 59.87 -162.88
N ASN A 288 -18.00 61.16 -163.13
CA ASN A 288 -17.89 61.70 -164.48
C ASN A 288 -16.56 61.33 -165.16
N LEU A 289 -15.47 61.27 -164.39
CA LEU A 289 -14.15 60.84 -164.89
C LEU A 289 -14.16 59.37 -165.33
N ILE A 290 -14.86 58.50 -164.60
CA ILE A 290 -14.97 57.07 -164.92
C ILE A 290 -15.75 56.85 -166.22
N LEU A 291 -16.82 57.61 -166.49
CA LEU A 291 -17.59 57.51 -167.73
C LEU A 291 -16.74 57.84 -168.97
N SER A 292 -15.91 58.88 -168.89
CA SER A 292 -15.02 59.33 -169.97
C SER A 292 -13.99 58.27 -170.40
N PHE A 293 -13.51 57.44 -169.46
CA PHE A 293 -12.52 56.40 -169.75
C PHE A 293 -13.09 55.20 -170.52
N ILE A 294 -14.40 54.95 -170.46
CA ILE A 294 -15.03 53.76 -171.08
C ILE A 294 -15.43 54.03 -172.54
N THR A 295 -15.79 55.26 -172.89
CA THR A 295 -16.29 55.62 -174.23
C THR A 295 -15.21 55.85 -175.29
N LEU A 296 -13.93 55.96 -174.90
CA LEU A 296 -12.81 56.16 -175.83
C LEU A 296 -12.32 54.84 -176.47
N PRO A 297 -12.15 54.78 -177.82
CA PRO A 297 -11.67 53.58 -178.50
C PRO A 297 -10.22 53.22 -178.12
N LYS A 298 -9.86 51.94 -178.26
CA LYS A 298 -8.64 51.33 -177.69
C LYS A 298 -7.28 51.81 -178.24
N ASN A 299 -7.23 52.84 -179.09
CA ASN A 299 -6.00 53.29 -179.77
C ASN A 299 -5.86 54.83 -179.82
N ASP A 300 -6.47 55.55 -178.88
CA ASP A 300 -6.37 57.02 -178.72
C ASP A 300 -5.49 57.37 -177.51
N THR A 301 -4.50 58.26 -177.72
CA THR A 301 -3.59 58.77 -176.67
C THR A 301 -4.32 59.45 -175.51
N LYS A 302 -5.49 60.07 -175.74
CA LYS A 302 -6.29 60.74 -174.71
C LYS A 302 -6.73 59.81 -173.58
N ARG A 303 -6.76 58.49 -173.83
CA ARG A 303 -7.07 57.48 -172.82
C ARG A 303 -6.06 57.46 -171.66
N TYR A 304 -4.81 57.84 -171.92
CA TYR A 304 -3.74 57.87 -170.92
C TYR A 304 -3.83 59.11 -170.01
N GLU A 305 -4.12 60.28 -170.58
CA GLU A 305 -4.29 61.54 -169.85
C GLU A 305 -5.42 61.47 -168.81
N VAL A 306 -6.56 60.89 -169.18
CA VAL A 306 -7.71 60.68 -168.27
C VAL A 306 -7.34 59.74 -167.11
N LEU A 307 -6.54 58.70 -167.35
CA LEU A 307 -6.07 57.78 -166.32
C LEU A 307 -5.08 58.46 -165.36
N GLN A 308 -4.19 59.29 -165.89
CA GLN A 308 -3.23 60.06 -165.11
C GLN A 308 -3.92 61.11 -164.22
N LEU A 309 -4.93 61.82 -164.74
CA LEU A 309 -5.79 62.73 -163.97
C LEU A 309 -6.55 62.00 -162.83
N MET A 310 -7.07 60.79 -163.09
CA MET A 310 -7.72 59.97 -162.07
C MET A 310 -6.76 59.67 -160.90
N SER A 311 -5.51 59.28 -161.21
CA SER A 311 -4.51 58.91 -160.21
C SER A 311 -4.10 60.07 -159.29
N ALA A 312 -4.08 61.30 -159.81
CA ALA A 312 -3.75 62.50 -159.05
C ALA A 312 -4.89 62.94 -158.13
N PHE A 313 -6.15 62.82 -158.57
CA PHE A 313 -7.30 63.29 -157.78
C PHE A 313 -7.70 62.30 -156.67
N LEU A 314 -7.62 61.00 -156.90
CA LEU A 314 -7.90 59.97 -155.90
C LEU A 314 -6.69 59.62 -155.02
N HIS A 315 -5.54 60.28 -155.21
CA HIS A 315 -4.31 60.05 -154.42
C HIS A 315 -3.86 58.57 -154.43
N TRP A 316 -3.95 57.90 -155.58
CA TRP A 316 -3.58 56.49 -155.72
C TRP A 316 -2.15 56.22 -155.24
N THR A 317 -1.95 55.14 -154.52
CA THR A 317 -0.64 54.69 -154.06
C THR A 317 0.16 54.09 -155.22
N ASP A 318 1.48 54.02 -155.10
CA ASP A 318 2.33 53.63 -156.25
C ASP A 318 2.16 52.15 -156.67
N GLU A 319 1.68 51.29 -155.77
CA GLU A 319 1.29 49.89 -156.06
C GLU A 319 0.06 49.82 -156.99
N GLU A 320 -0.91 50.74 -156.80
CA GLU A 320 -2.09 50.87 -157.66
C GLU A 320 -1.70 51.44 -159.05
N LYS A 321 -0.72 52.35 -159.08
CA LYS A 321 -0.15 52.88 -160.34
C LYS A 321 0.62 51.81 -161.13
N GLU A 322 1.30 50.87 -160.47
CA GLU A 322 1.96 49.73 -161.12
C GLU A 322 0.91 48.76 -161.73
N HIS A 323 -0.19 48.47 -161.03
CA HIS A 323 -1.31 47.69 -161.58
C HIS A 323 -2.04 48.38 -162.74
N ALA A 324 -2.13 49.71 -162.72
CA ALA A 324 -2.68 50.51 -163.82
C ALA A 324 -1.70 50.65 -165.02
N GLY A 325 -0.46 50.15 -164.90
CA GLY A 325 0.55 50.11 -165.97
C GLY A 325 1.37 51.39 -166.14
N LEU A 326 1.44 52.27 -165.13
CA LEU A 326 2.09 53.58 -165.23
C LEU A 326 3.56 53.63 -164.76
N ILE A 327 3.99 52.82 -163.78
CA ILE A 327 5.33 52.90 -163.12
C ILE A 327 5.85 51.49 -162.78
N LYS A 328 7.18 51.30 -162.59
CA LYS A 328 7.81 50.00 -162.31
C LYS A 328 9.11 50.05 -161.45
N SER A 329 9.04 49.55 -160.20
CA SER A 329 10.13 49.00 -159.33
C SER A 329 11.24 49.87 -158.62
N LYS A 330 11.24 49.83 -157.25
CA LYS A 330 12.33 49.39 -156.30
C LYS A 330 13.32 50.35 -155.53
N ASN A 331 13.25 50.30 -154.16
CA ASN A 331 14.27 50.45 -153.05
C ASN A 331 14.97 51.80 -152.62
N MET A 332 14.90 52.22 -151.32
CA MET A 332 15.88 51.98 -150.18
C MET A 332 16.06 53.08 -149.06
N SER A 333 16.27 52.63 -147.79
CA SER A 333 17.16 53.13 -146.67
C SER A 333 16.84 54.23 -145.58
N SER A 334 17.28 53.90 -144.33
CA SER A 334 17.96 54.65 -143.21
C SER A 334 17.28 55.37 -141.98
N GLU A 335 17.56 54.82 -140.77
CA GLU A 335 18.10 55.42 -139.49
C GLU A 335 17.28 56.02 -138.27
N ASN A 336 17.62 55.53 -137.04
CA ASN A 336 17.89 56.23 -135.72
C ASN A 336 16.71 56.82 -134.82
N ILE A 337 16.76 57.05 -133.45
CA ILE A 337 17.73 56.84 -132.31
C ILE A 337 17.15 56.98 -130.84
N LEU A 338 17.71 56.23 -129.83
CA LEU A 338 17.84 56.41 -128.30
C LEU A 338 16.68 56.81 -127.31
N SER A 339 16.87 56.93 -125.96
CA SER A 339 17.27 55.96 -124.86
C SER A 339 17.29 56.56 -123.39
N SER A 340 17.55 55.72 -122.35
CA SER A 340 18.11 55.99 -120.96
C SER A 340 17.18 56.52 -119.82
N PHE A 341 17.37 56.26 -118.49
CA PHE A 341 18.14 55.32 -117.60
C PHE A 341 17.45 55.26 -116.18
N ASN A 342 17.89 54.76 -114.99
CA ASN A 342 19.15 54.29 -114.35
C ASN A 342 18.89 53.31 -113.11
N PHE A 343 19.91 52.98 -112.28
CA PHE A 343 19.93 52.12 -111.06
C PHE A 343 21.13 52.54 -110.12
N PRO A 344 21.91 51.72 -109.36
CA PRO A 344 21.73 50.43 -108.60
C PRO A 344 21.75 50.67 -107.04
N LEU A 345 22.11 49.82 -106.04
CA LEU A 345 22.74 48.47 -105.79
C LEU A 345 21.97 47.77 -104.59
N SER A 346 21.95 46.47 -104.23
CA SER A 346 22.67 45.19 -104.51
C SER A 346 23.93 44.86 -103.62
N PRO A 347 24.28 43.60 -103.23
CA PRO A 347 23.69 42.27 -103.57
C PRO A 347 23.72 41.14 -102.46
N LEU A 348 23.42 39.89 -102.89
CA LEU A 348 23.75 38.49 -102.46
C LEU A 348 24.84 38.20 -101.35
N SER A 349 24.96 37.02 -100.71
CA SER A 349 24.50 35.63 -101.03
C SER A 349 24.39 34.67 -99.80
N HIS A 350 24.01 33.40 -100.08
CA HIS A 350 24.41 32.13 -99.41
C HIS A 350 25.84 32.14 -98.78
N ASP A 351 26.23 31.29 -97.79
CA ASP A 351 25.78 29.90 -97.56
C ASP A 351 26.06 29.29 -96.15
N PHE A 352 25.39 28.15 -95.88
CA PHE A 352 25.71 26.99 -95.00
C PHE A 352 26.31 27.03 -93.56
N PHE A 353 25.74 26.11 -92.75
CA PHE A 353 26.29 25.31 -91.64
C PHE A 353 26.35 25.85 -90.18
N LYS A 354 26.07 24.89 -89.28
CA LYS A 354 26.14 24.85 -87.79
C LYS A 354 27.06 25.89 -87.13
N LEU A 355 26.70 26.44 -85.95
CA LEU A 355 26.04 25.74 -84.83
C LEU A 355 25.09 26.66 -84.04
#